data_AF-A0A9D4DF85-F1
#
_entry.id   AF-A0A9D4DF85-F1
#
_cell.length_a   1.000
_cell.length_b   1.000
_cell.length_c   1.000
_cell.angle_alpha   90.00
_cell.angle_beta   90.00
_cell.angle_gamma   90.00
#
_symmetry.space_group_name_H-M   'P 1'
#
loop_
_entity.id
_entity.type
_entity.pdbx_description
1 polymer ?
#
loop_
_entity_poly.entity_id
_entity_poly.type
_entity_poly.pdbx_seq_one_letter_code
_entity_poly.pdbx_strand_id
1 'polypeptide(L)'
;MQLLITLREHDVCIHFIGSRYSILAPNAIPTGFVDGKVVTEKILTAIQVDPNEYKIGSTKVFFKAGVLGNLEDMRDARLSGIVSLFQAHVRGYLMRKQCKKLKDQRTALSMIQRNIRKWMVLRNWQWWKLYTKVKPLLNAARAEDEVKKMEEEFTKTKEELAKVEKIKKELEERCVKLQREKEDAVLQLAAEGDTLGDMEETIENLTKQKFEYEAQIKEMESRMAEEEGNAGQLSAQKQELEAQAAKLKENIAGLEDSLKKAEHDRQV
;
A
#
# COMPACT_ATOMS: atom_id res chain seq x y z
N MET A 1 -20.02 8.13 3.38
CA MET A 1 -18.88 8.30 4.30
C MET A 1 -19.40 8.20 5.74
N GLN A 2 -20.02 7.07 6.08
CA GLN A 2 -20.90 6.94 7.26
C GLN A 2 -20.82 5.51 7.81
N LEU A 3 -19.59 5.02 8.00
CA LEU A 3 -19.34 3.60 8.32
C LEU A 3 -18.18 3.42 9.31
N LEU A 4 -18.10 4.28 10.33
CA LEU A 4 -17.16 4.10 11.45
C LEU A 4 -17.68 4.72 12.77
N ILE A 5 -18.99 4.72 12.98
CA ILE A 5 -19.60 5.11 14.26
C ILE A 5 -20.59 4.01 14.67
N THR A 6 -20.06 2.87 15.09
CA THR A 6 -20.81 1.93 15.93
C THR A 6 -19.84 1.20 16.85
N LEU A 7 -20.15 1.24 18.16
CA LEU A 7 -19.63 0.41 19.27
C LEU A 7 -18.66 1.06 20.30
N ARG A 8 -18.95 2.31 20.69
CA ARG A 8 -18.96 2.89 22.06
C ARG A 8 -19.06 4.41 21.84
N GLU A 9 -20.06 5.07 22.40
CA GLU A 9 -20.44 6.45 22.01
C GLU A 9 -19.41 7.54 22.29
N HIS A 10 -18.21 7.19 22.78
CA HIS A 10 -17.22 8.14 23.26
C HIS A 10 -15.76 7.83 22.91
N ASP A 11 -15.44 6.82 22.10
CA ASP A 11 -14.06 6.54 21.69
C ASP A 11 -13.80 6.86 20.20
N VAL A 12 -12.76 7.65 19.93
CA VAL A 12 -12.44 8.16 18.59
C VAL A 12 -10.96 7.92 18.29
N CYS A 13 -10.62 7.49 17.07
CA CYS A 13 -9.22 7.26 16.69
C CYS A 13 -8.40 8.56 16.76
N ILE A 14 -7.17 8.47 17.29
CA ILE A 14 -6.27 9.62 17.46
C ILE A 14 -6.00 10.35 16.13
N HIS A 15 -5.78 9.59 15.06
CA HIS A 15 -5.54 10.16 13.73
C HIS A 15 -6.76 10.96 13.22
N PHE A 16 -7.98 10.52 13.56
CA PHE A 16 -9.20 11.21 13.17
C PHE A 16 -9.34 12.55 13.90
N ILE A 17 -9.00 12.61 15.20
CA ILE A 17 -9.02 13.87 15.97
C ILE A 17 -8.06 14.90 15.37
N GLY A 18 -6.81 14.47 15.11
CA GLY A 18 -5.78 15.33 14.52
C GLY A 18 -6.18 15.90 13.16
N SER A 19 -6.74 15.07 12.28
CA SER A 19 -7.18 15.52 10.95
C SER A 19 -8.42 16.42 11.03
N ARG A 20 -9.43 16.04 11.82
CA ARG A 20 -10.76 16.66 11.79
C ARG A 20 -10.86 17.98 12.55
N TYR A 21 -10.18 18.09 13.69
CA TYR A 21 -10.26 19.28 14.56
C TYR A 21 -9.05 20.21 14.46
N SER A 22 -8.06 19.90 13.60
CA SER A 22 -6.95 20.82 13.29
C SER A 22 -7.42 22.22 12.88
N ILE A 23 -8.58 22.31 12.22
CA ILE A 23 -9.20 23.59 11.82
C ILE A 23 -9.60 24.50 12.99
N LEU A 24 -9.80 23.93 14.18
CA LEU A 24 -10.12 24.69 15.39
C LEU A 24 -8.88 25.36 16.00
N ALA A 25 -7.70 24.77 15.80
CA ALA A 25 -6.44 25.21 16.39
C ALA A 25 -5.27 25.15 15.37
N PRO A 26 -5.33 25.92 14.26
CA PRO A 26 -4.34 25.82 13.17
C PRO A 26 -2.92 26.21 13.60
N ASN A 27 -2.79 27.08 14.60
CA ASN A 27 -1.49 27.54 15.10
C ASN A 27 -0.89 26.61 16.17
N ALA A 28 -1.65 25.63 16.67
CA ALA A 28 -1.19 24.73 17.72
C ALA A 28 -0.35 23.56 17.19
N ILE A 29 -0.41 23.30 15.88
CA ILE A 29 0.24 22.16 15.23
C ILE A 29 1.56 22.64 14.59
N PRO A 30 2.73 22.14 15.03
CA PRO A 30 3.99 22.53 14.44
C PRO A 30 4.15 21.96 13.02
N THR A 31 4.90 22.66 12.17
CA THR A 31 5.16 22.25 10.79
C THR A 31 6.12 21.06 10.74
N GLY A 32 5.67 19.92 10.21
CA GLY A 32 6.46 18.70 10.06
C GLY A 32 5.66 17.44 10.41
N PHE A 33 6.31 16.26 10.37
CA PHE A 33 5.71 15.03 10.89
C PHE A 33 5.75 15.06 12.41
N VAL A 34 4.57 14.93 13.03
CA VAL A 34 4.41 14.94 14.49
C VAL A 34 3.54 13.74 14.84
N ASP A 35 3.90 13.04 15.92
CA ASP A 35 3.12 11.92 16.41
C ASP A 35 1.65 12.31 16.67
N GLY A 36 0.71 11.47 16.22
CA GLY A 36 -0.71 11.75 16.26
C GLY A 36 -1.22 11.98 17.69
N LYS A 37 -0.61 11.32 18.68
CA LYS A 37 -0.94 11.51 20.10
C LYS A 37 -0.62 12.93 20.55
N VAL A 38 0.58 13.41 20.23
CA VAL A 38 1.05 14.77 20.56
C VAL A 38 0.22 15.83 19.83
N VAL A 39 -0.14 15.60 18.57
CA VAL A 39 -1.02 16.49 17.80
C VAL A 39 -2.38 16.60 18.48
N THR A 40 -2.96 15.48 18.88
CA THR A 40 -4.27 15.43 19.53
C THR A 40 -4.25 16.15 20.88
N GLU A 41 -3.22 15.94 21.69
CA GLU A 41 -3.05 16.62 22.97
C GLU A 41 -2.93 18.15 22.80
N LYS A 42 -2.12 18.61 21.84
CA LYS A 42 -1.98 20.04 21.54
C LYS A 42 -3.29 20.67 21.05
N ILE A 43 -4.04 19.98 20.20
CA ILE A 43 -5.35 20.46 19.71
C ILE A 43 -6.34 20.58 20.87
N LEU A 44 -6.50 19.54 21.70
CA LEU A 44 -7.44 19.55 22.81
C LEU A 44 -7.07 20.62 23.87
N THR A 45 -5.78 20.81 24.11
CA THR A 45 -5.26 21.85 25.01
C THR A 45 -5.53 23.25 24.44
N ALA A 46 -5.29 23.46 23.13
CA ALA A 46 -5.53 24.74 22.48
C ALA A 46 -7.02 25.12 22.41
N ILE A 47 -7.91 24.12 22.32
CA ILE A 47 -9.37 24.28 22.37
C ILE A 47 -9.86 24.44 23.83
N GLN A 48 -8.99 24.24 24.83
CA GLN A 48 -9.30 24.33 26.25
C GLN A 48 -10.34 23.31 26.73
N VAL A 49 -10.28 22.08 26.21
CA VAL A 49 -11.07 20.97 26.75
C VAL A 49 -10.50 20.55 28.10
N ASP A 50 -11.35 20.36 29.12
CA ASP A 50 -10.90 19.95 30.46
C ASP A 50 -10.20 18.56 30.38
N PRO A 51 -8.96 18.41 30.89
CA PRO A 51 -8.27 17.12 30.99
C PRO A 51 -9.05 16.01 31.72
N ASN A 52 -10.07 16.35 32.51
CA ASN A 52 -10.97 15.39 33.16
C ASN A 52 -12.07 14.85 32.22
N GLU A 53 -12.27 15.47 31.07
CA GLU A 53 -13.31 15.14 30.10
C GLU A 53 -12.82 14.22 28.99
N TYR A 54 -11.51 13.96 28.90
CA TYR A 54 -10.95 13.03 27.93
C TYR A 54 -9.78 12.21 28.49
N LYS A 55 -9.50 11.07 27.86
CA LYS A 55 -8.31 10.24 28.09
C LYS A 55 -7.72 9.78 26.76
N ILE A 56 -6.42 10.04 26.57
CA ILE A 56 -5.70 9.71 25.34
C ILE A 56 -4.99 8.35 25.52
N GLY A 57 -5.40 7.34 24.76
CA GLY A 57 -4.70 6.05 24.64
C GLY A 57 -3.62 6.06 23.55
N SER A 58 -3.15 4.89 23.11
CA SER A 58 -2.16 4.78 22.02
C SER A 58 -2.77 4.90 20.63
N THR A 59 -4.02 4.46 20.46
CA THR A 59 -4.72 4.47 19.16
C THR A 59 -6.04 5.25 19.20
N LYS A 60 -6.64 5.38 20.39
CA LYS A 60 -7.96 5.98 20.61
C LYS A 60 -7.94 7.06 21.69
N VAL A 61 -8.83 8.03 21.58
CA VAL A 61 -9.16 9.03 22.59
C VAL A 61 -10.56 8.74 23.09
N PHE A 62 -10.73 8.68 24.41
CA PHE A 62 -12.00 8.49 25.07
C PHE A 62 -12.49 9.83 25.60
N PHE A 63 -13.72 10.21 25.29
CA PHE A 63 -14.36 11.42 25.79
C PHE A 63 -15.43 11.08 26.83
N LYS A 64 -15.88 12.08 27.60
CA LYS A 64 -17.15 11.99 28.32
C LYS A 64 -18.31 12.34 27.37
N ALA A 65 -19.52 11.97 27.78
CA ALA A 65 -20.73 12.33 27.05
C ALA A 65 -20.84 13.84 26.81
N GLY A 66 -21.27 14.24 25.61
CA GLY A 66 -21.45 15.64 25.21
C GLY A 66 -20.23 16.35 24.64
N VAL A 67 -19.01 15.95 25.05
CA VAL A 67 -17.76 16.65 24.64
C VAL A 67 -17.57 16.61 23.12
N LEU A 68 -17.79 15.45 22.50
CA LEU A 68 -17.63 15.30 21.05
C LEU A 68 -18.66 16.12 20.25
N GLY A 69 -19.88 16.25 20.78
CA GLY A 69 -20.93 17.10 20.18
C GLY A 69 -20.51 18.57 20.18
N ASN A 70 -20.03 19.06 21.33
CA ASN A 70 -19.52 20.43 21.45
C ASN A 70 -18.34 20.69 20.48
N LEU A 71 -17.44 19.72 20.31
CA LEU A 71 -16.32 19.83 19.36
C LEU A 71 -16.79 19.89 17.89
N GLU A 72 -17.83 19.14 17.52
CA GLU A 72 -18.44 19.23 16.19
C GLU A 72 -19.15 20.58 15.99
N ASP A 73 -19.89 21.08 16.98
CA ASP A 73 -20.57 22.38 16.88
C ASP A 73 -19.57 23.54 16.69
N MET A 74 -18.47 23.53 17.47
CA MET A 74 -17.39 24.50 17.31
C MET A 74 -16.77 24.43 15.91
N ARG A 75 -16.58 23.22 15.38
CA ARG A 75 -16.01 22.98 14.05
C ARG A 75 -16.94 23.48 12.96
N ASP A 76 -18.22 23.21 13.07
CA ASP A 76 -19.22 23.63 12.09
C ASP A 76 -19.38 25.15 12.08
N ALA A 77 -19.31 25.83 13.23
CA ALA A 77 -19.29 27.29 13.30
C ALA A 77 -18.08 27.88 12.56
N ARG A 78 -16.88 27.31 12.75
CA ARG A 78 -15.66 27.74 12.03
C ARG A 78 -15.77 27.47 10.52
N LEU A 79 -16.23 26.29 10.14
CA LEU A 79 -16.42 25.92 8.74
C LEU A 79 -17.45 26.81 8.05
N SER A 80 -18.55 27.15 8.71
CA SER A 80 -19.58 28.05 8.18
C SER A 80 -19.01 29.42 7.81
N GLY A 81 -18.14 29.99 8.66
CA GLY A 81 -17.43 31.23 8.36
C GLY A 81 -16.50 31.12 7.14
N ILE A 82 -15.71 30.05 7.06
CA ILE A 82 -14.79 29.79 5.94
C ILE A 82 -15.56 29.59 4.63
N VAL A 83 -16.63 28.79 4.65
CA VAL A 83 -17.50 28.55 3.50
C VAL A 83 -18.15 29.85 3.05
N SER A 84 -18.63 30.68 3.99
CA SER A 84 -19.20 31.99 3.66
C SER A 84 -18.19 32.90 2.97
N LEU A 85 -16.94 32.94 3.46
CA LEU A 85 -15.86 33.70 2.83
C LEU A 85 -15.52 33.16 1.44
N PHE A 86 -15.42 31.84 1.28
CA PHE A 86 -15.19 31.21 -0.02
C PHE A 86 -16.30 31.55 -1.00
N GLN A 87 -17.57 31.42 -0.59
CA GLN A 87 -18.70 31.76 -1.44
C GLN A 87 -18.71 33.26 -1.81
N ALA A 88 -18.34 34.16 -0.88
CA ALA A 88 -18.21 35.58 -1.16
C ALA A 88 -17.14 35.86 -2.23
N HIS A 89 -16.00 35.18 -2.16
CA HIS A 89 -14.95 35.28 -3.18
C HIS A 89 -15.42 34.81 -4.55
N VAL A 90 -16.09 33.65 -4.63
CA VAL A 90 -16.64 33.09 -5.88
C VAL A 90 -17.68 34.04 -6.49
N ARG A 91 -18.66 34.48 -5.69
CA ARG A 91 -19.70 35.44 -6.15
C ARG A 91 -19.07 36.75 -6.62
N GLY A 92 -18.09 37.27 -5.88
CA GLY A 92 -17.35 38.47 -6.25
C GLY A 92 -16.58 38.31 -7.57
N TYR A 93 -15.92 37.17 -7.78
CA TYR A 93 -15.20 36.87 -9.02
C TYR A 93 -16.16 36.83 -10.22
N LEU A 94 -17.28 36.10 -10.09
CA LEU A 94 -18.29 35.99 -11.14
C LEU A 94 -18.87 37.36 -11.50
N MET A 95 -19.21 38.17 -10.49
CA MET A 95 -19.76 39.51 -10.71
C MET A 95 -18.75 40.44 -11.37
N ARG A 96 -17.46 40.41 -10.97
CA ARG A 96 -16.41 41.21 -11.63
C ARG A 96 -16.22 40.81 -13.10
N LYS A 97 -16.25 39.52 -13.42
CA LYS A 97 -16.17 39.03 -14.81
C LYS A 97 -17.36 39.52 -15.64
N GLN A 98 -18.57 39.43 -15.11
CA GLN A 98 -19.77 39.92 -15.76
C GLN A 98 -19.76 41.45 -15.93
N CYS A 99 -19.35 42.19 -14.89
CA CYS A 99 -19.24 43.64 -14.93
C CYS A 99 -18.23 44.11 -15.98
N LYS A 100 -17.07 43.43 -16.09
CA LYS A 100 -16.09 43.70 -17.15
C LYS A 100 -16.72 43.56 -18.54
N LYS A 101 -17.42 42.44 -18.79
CA LYS A 101 -18.15 42.22 -20.05
C LYS A 101 -19.14 43.35 -20.35
N LEU A 102 -19.93 43.78 -19.36
CA LEU A 102 -20.90 44.87 -19.52
C LEU A 102 -20.23 46.23 -19.79
N LYS A 103 -19.11 46.53 -19.13
CA LYS A 103 -18.31 47.75 -19.38
C LYS A 103 -17.74 47.74 -20.80
N ASP A 104 -17.18 46.61 -21.23
CA ASP A 104 -16.64 46.45 -22.58
C ASP A 104 -17.74 46.61 -23.63
N GLN A 105 -18.92 46.01 -23.40
CA GLN A 105 -20.10 46.17 -24.25
C GLN A 105 -20.57 47.63 -24.34
N ARG A 106 -20.58 48.37 -23.23
CA ARG A 106 -20.96 49.78 -23.22
C ARG A 106 -20.00 50.64 -24.04
N THR A 107 -18.70 50.40 -23.91
CA THR A 107 -17.67 51.08 -24.69
C THR A 107 -17.81 50.73 -26.18
N ALA A 108 -17.96 49.45 -26.50
CA ALA A 108 -18.14 48.96 -27.87
C ALA A 108 -19.41 49.56 -28.51
N LEU A 109 -20.52 49.66 -27.78
CA LEU A 109 -21.76 50.26 -28.26
C LEU A 109 -21.55 51.72 -28.69
N SER A 110 -20.85 52.52 -27.87
CA SER A 110 -20.53 53.91 -28.21
C SER A 110 -19.68 54.01 -29.48
N MET A 111 -18.67 53.15 -29.61
CA MET A 111 -17.83 53.08 -30.80
C MET A 111 -18.62 52.69 -32.05
N ILE A 112 -19.46 51.65 -31.95
CA ILE A 112 -20.32 51.18 -33.05
C ILE A 112 -21.27 52.30 -33.49
N GLN A 113 -21.98 52.93 -32.54
CA GLN A 113 -22.88 54.04 -32.86
C GLN A 113 -22.15 55.20 -33.56
N ARG A 114 -20.97 55.58 -33.07
CA ARG A 114 -20.14 56.61 -33.70
C ARG A 114 -19.73 56.21 -35.13
N ASN A 115 -19.31 54.97 -35.31
CA ASN A 115 -18.91 54.44 -36.62
C ASN A 115 -20.07 54.36 -37.60
N ILE A 116 -21.27 53.95 -37.16
CA ILE A 116 -22.48 53.95 -37.99
C ILE A 116 -22.80 55.36 -38.47
N ARG A 117 -22.77 56.36 -37.58
CA ARG A 117 -23.02 57.77 -37.97
C ARG A 117 -22.00 58.24 -39.01
N LYS A 118 -20.71 57.92 -38.84
CA LYS A 118 -19.67 58.24 -39.83
C LYS A 118 -19.87 57.49 -41.15
N TRP A 119 -20.25 56.21 -41.11
CA TRP A 119 -20.53 55.40 -42.29
C TRP A 119 -21.71 55.95 -43.11
N MET A 120 -22.78 56.41 -42.45
CA MET A 120 -23.94 57.01 -43.12
C MET A 120 -23.55 58.23 -43.98
N VAL A 121 -22.51 58.97 -43.58
CA VAL A 121 -21.93 60.06 -44.38
C VAL A 121 -20.99 59.52 -45.45
N LEU A 122 -20.03 58.66 -45.08
CA LEU A 122 -19.00 58.13 -45.98
C LEU A 122 -19.57 57.32 -47.15
N ARG A 123 -20.65 56.56 -46.95
CA ARG A 123 -21.24 55.69 -47.99
C ARG A 123 -21.68 56.46 -49.24
N ASN A 124 -22.02 57.74 -49.09
CA ASN A 124 -22.44 58.60 -50.20
C ASN A 124 -21.28 59.41 -50.80
N TRP A 125 -20.11 59.42 -50.15
CA TRP A 125 -18.95 60.19 -50.59
C TRP A 125 -18.21 59.50 -51.74
N GLN A 126 -17.99 60.23 -52.84
CA GLN A 126 -17.45 59.67 -54.09
C GLN A 126 -16.01 59.16 -53.94
N TRP A 127 -15.15 59.89 -53.23
CA TRP A 127 -13.76 59.46 -52.98
C TRP A 127 -13.67 58.16 -52.17
N TRP A 128 -14.58 57.97 -51.20
CA TRP A 128 -14.64 56.71 -50.45
C TRP A 128 -15.06 55.53 -51.34
N LYS A 129 -16.06 55.71 -52.22
CA LYS A 129 -16.46 54.68 -53.20
C LYS A 129 -15.30 54.31 -54.13
N LEU A 130 -14.56 55.29 -54.62
CA LEU A 130 -13.36 55.07 -55.43
C LEU A 130 -12.32 54.24 -54.67
N TYR A 131 -11.97 54.65 -53.44
CA TYR A 131 -11.02 53.93 -52.59
C TYR A 131 -11.42 52.47 -52.37
N THR A 132 -12.69 52.19 -52.04
CA THR A 132 -13.16 50.80 -51.82
C THR A 132 -13.11 49.92 -53.07
N LYS A 133 -13.25 50.49 -54.28
CA LYS A 133 -13.13 49.75 -55.54
C LYS A 133 -11.67 49.55 -55.95
N VAL A 134 -10.80 50.52 -55.69
CA VAL A 134 -9.39 50.49 -56.08
C VAL A 134 -8.54 49.66 -55.12
N LYS A 135 -8.76 49.78 -53.79
CA LYS A 135 -7.98 49.08 -52.76
C LYS A 135 -7.83 47.55 -52.99
N PRO A 136 -8.89 46.77 -53.28
CA PRO A 136 -8.76 45.34 -53.50
C PRO A 136 -8.11 44.96 -54.85
N LEU A 137 -7.92 45.92 -55.75
CA LEU A 137 -7.17 45.75 -57.01
C LEU A 137 -5.66 45.99 -56.82
N LEU A 138 -5.27 46.57 -55.68
CA LEU A 138 -3.87 46.69 -55.31
C LEU A 138 -3.37 45.33 -54.79
N ASN A 139 -2.43 44.73 -55.50
CA ASN A 139 -1.81 43.45 -55.14
C ASN A 139 -1.30 43.43 -53.68
N ALA A 140 -0.82 44.57 -53.18
CA ALA A 140 -0.33 44.72 -51.82
C ALA A 140 -1.39 44.41 -50.74
N ALA A 141 -2.66 44.76 -50.95
CA ALA A 141 -3.71 44.56 -49.94
C ALA A 141 -4.14 43.09 -49.82
N ARG A 142 -4.17 42.34 -50.94
CA ARG A 142 -4.44 40.90 -50.92
C ARG A 142 -3.28 40.10 -50.33
N ALA A 143 -2.06 40.49 -50.68
CA ALA A 143 -0.85 39.87 -50.14
C ALA A 143 -0.73 40.05 -48.62
N GLU A 144 -1.08 41.22 -48.08
CA GLU A 144 -1.02 41.49 -46.63
C GLU A 144 -1.99 40.61 -45.83
N ASP A 145 -3.24 40.45 -46.30
CA ASP A 145 -4.24 39.59 -45.65
C ASP A 145 -3.84 38.10 -45.71
N GLU A 146 -3.29 37.65 -46.85
CA GLU A 146 -2.80 36.27 -47.03
C GLU A 146 -1.56 35.98 -46.15
N VAL A 147 -0.60 36.90 -46.11
CA VAL A 147 0.60 36.78 -45.27
C VAL A 147 0.22 36.73 -43.80
N LYS A 148 -0.69 37.61 -43.34
CA LYS A 148 -1.11 37.61 -41.94
C LYS A 148 -1.79 36.30 -41.54
N LYS A 149 -2.66 35.76 -42.39
CA LYS A 149 -3.30 34.46 -42.14
C LYS A 149 -2.25 33.34 -42.09
N MET A 150 -1.30 33.36 -43.01
CA MET A 150 -0.22 32.36 -43.06
C MET A 150 0.71 32.46 -41.85
N GLU A 151 1.01 33.66 -41.35
CA GLU A 151 1.78 33.87 -40.12
C GLU A 151 1.06 33.35 -38.87
N GLU A 152 -0.24 33.58 -38.75
CA GLU A 152 -1.06 33.06 -37.65
C GLU A 152 -1.11 31.51 -37.67
N GLU A 153 -1.26 30.91 -38.86
CA GLU A 153 -1.25 29.46 -39.02
C GLU A 153 0.15 28.87 -38.77
N PHE A 154 1.21 29.53 -39.23
CA PHE A 154 2.59 29.12 -39.03
C PHE A 154 2.98 29.15 -37.55
N THR A 155 2.67 30.24 -36.85
CA THR A 155 2.98 30.39 -35.42
C THR A 155 2.27 29.33 -34.59
N LYS A 156 0.99 29.09 -34.85
CA LYS A 156 0.22 28.04 -34.18
C LYS A 156 0.80 26.64 -34.43
N THR A 157 1.09 26.32 -35.69
CA THR A 157 1.65 25.00 -36.06
C THR A 157 3.03 24.78 -35.44
N LYS A 158 3.86 25.82 -35.40
CA LYS A 158 5.19 25.78 -34.78
C LYS A 158 5.12 25.54 -33.26
N GLU A 159 4.18 26.18 -32.57
CA GLU A 159 3.96 25.95 -31.13
C GLU A 159 3.44 24.55 -30.84
N GLU A 160 2.53 24.02 -31.68
CA GLU A 160 2.01 22.66 -31.55
C GLU A 160 3.11 21.62 -31.81
N LEU A 161 3.92 21.82 -32.85
CA LEU A 161 5.06 20.95 -33.17
C LEU A 161 6.06 20.89 -32.00
N ALA A 162 6.44 22.04 -31.44
CA ALA A 162 7.38 22.08 -30.31
C ALA A 162 6.86 21.34 -29.07
N LYS A 163 5.54 21.42 -28.79
CA LYS A 163 4.91 20.67 -27.69
C LYS A 163 4.94 19.17 -27.95
N VAL A 164 4.60 18.75 -29.18
CA VAL A 164 4.57 17.33 -29.56
C VAL A 164 5.97 16.74 -29.57
N GLU A 165 6.97 17.44 -30.08
CA GLU A 165 8.37 17.00 -30.07
C GLU A 165 8.90 16.79 -28.65
N LYS A 166 8.57 17.69 -27.72
CA LYS A 166 8.94 17.54 -26.31
C LYS A 166 8.30 16.29 -25.69
N ILE A 167 7.00 16.09 -25.89
CA ILE A 167 6.28 14.93 -25.34
C ILE A 167 6.80 13.63 -25.98
N LYS A 168 7.06 13.63 -27.29
CA LYS A 168 7.63 12.49 -28.00
C LYS A 168 8.98 12.08 -27.39
N LYS A 169 9.87 13.05 -27.17
CA LYS A 169 11.19 12.78 -26.57
C LYS A 169 11.08 12.21 -25.16
N GLU A 170 10.21 12.78 -24.31
CA GLU A 170 9.96 12.27 -22.95
C GLU A 170 9.39 10.84 -22.96
N LEU A 171 8.50 10.53 -23.92
CA LEU A 171 7.94 9.18 -24.08
C LEU A 171 8.97 8.19 -24.61
N GLU A 172 9.81 8.56 -25.57
CA GLU A 172 10.89 7.71 -26.10
C GLU A 172 11.89 7.36 -25.00
N GLU A 173 12.32 8.33 -24.19
CA GLU A 173 13.21 8.10 -23.04
C GLU A 173 12.58 7.15 -22.01
N ARG A 174 11.28 7.32 -21.72
CA ARG A 174 10.54 6.44 -20.80
C ARG A 174 10.39 5.02 -21.36
N CYS A 175 10.11 4.87 -22.66
CA CYS A 175 10.02 3.56 -23.31
C CYS A 175 11.35 2.80 -23.23
N VAL A 176 12.48 3.47 -23.51
CA VAL A 176 13.81 2.84 -23.41
C VAL A 176 14.11 2.42 -21.97
N LYS A 177 13.76 3.25 -20.98
CA LYS A 177 13.95 2.92 -19.56
C LYS A 177 13.14 1.68 -19.15
N LEU A 178 11.84 1.65 -19.48
CA LEU A 178 10.96 0.53 -19.16
C LEU A 178 11.38 -0.76 -19.87
N GLN A 179 11.89 -0.65 -21.10
CA GLN A 179 12.38 -1.80 -21.84
C GLN A 179 13.61 -2.42 -21.16
N ARG A 180 14.55 -1.59 -20.66
CA ARG A 180 15.70 -2.07 -19.88
C ARG A 180 15.28 -2.71 -18.56
N GLU A 181 14.39 -2.07 -17.80
CA GLU A 181 13.87 -2.62 -16.55
C GLU A 181 13.19 -3.97 -16.76
N LYS A 182 12.45 -4.13 -17.87
CA LYS A 182 11.85 -5.40 -18.27
C LYS A 182 12.91 -6.46 -18.59
N GLU A 183 13.93 -6.10 -19.37
CA GLU A 183 15.03 -7.02 -19.72
C GLU A 183 15.79 -7.49 -18.48
N ASP A 184 16.10 -6.58 -17.55
CA ASP A 184 16.75 -6.89 -16.27
C ASP A 184 15.88 -7.82 -15.40
N ALA A 185 14.58 -7.54 -15.31
CA ALA A 185 13.64 -8.40 -14.56
C ALA A 185 13.52 -9.80 -15.17
N VAL A 186 13.54 -9.93 -16.49
CA VAL A 186 13.53 -11.23 -17.17
C VAL A 186 14.82 -12.01 -16.88
N LEU A 187 15.97 -11.34 -16.87
CA LEU A 187 17.24 -11.98 -16.51
C LEU A 187 17.26 -12.45 -15.05
N GLN A 188 16.73 -11.64 -14.13
CA GLN A 188 16.59 -12.04 -12.72
C GLN A 188 15.68 -13.27 -12.57
N LEU A 189 14.53 -13.26 -13.25
CA LEU A 189 13.59 -14.39 -13.21
C LEU A 189 14.23 -15.68 -13.74
N ALA A 190 15.02 -15.60 -14.81
CA ALA A 190 15.75 -16.76 -15.34
C ALA A 190 16.76 -17.30 -14.33
N ALA A 191 17.55 -16.44 -13.70
CA ALA A 191 18.53 -16.83 -12.69
C ALA A 191 17.89 -17.43 -11.43
N GLU A 192 16.75 -16.89 -10.99
CA GLU A 192 15.95 -17.47 -9.91
C GLU A 192 15.38 -18.84 -10.31
N GLY A 193 14.99 -19.02 -11.57
CA GLY A 193 14.55 -20.30 -12.12
C GLY A 193 15.64 -21.37 -12.09
N ASP A 194 16.87 -21.03 -12.51
CA ASP A 194 18.01 -21.95 -12.43
C ASP A 194 18.33 -22.32 -10.98
N THR A 195 18.33 -21.32 -10.08
CA THR A 195 18.55 -21.54 -8.64
C THR A 195 17.48 -22.43 -8.04
N LEU A 196 16.22 -22.27 -8.44
CA LEU A 196 15.13 -23.12 -8.00
C LEU A 196 15.33 -24.57 -8.48
N GLY A 197 15.74 -24.77 -9.73
CA GLY A 197 16.07 -26.09 -10.29
C GLY A 197 17.16 -26.81 -9.48
N ASP A 198 18.25 -26.12 -9.15
CA ASP A 198 19.33 -26.68 -8.32
C ASP A 198 18.84 -27.10 -6.92
N MET A 199 17.93 -26.30 -6.34
CA MET A 199 17.31 -26.60 -5.05
C MET A 199 16.36 -27.80 -5.13
N GLU A 200 15.59 -27.91 -6.20
CA GLU A 200 14.70 -29.06 -6.47
C GLU A 200 15.51 -30.36 -6.61
N GLU A 201 16.62 -30.34 -7.35
CA GLU A 201 17.51 -31.51 -7.47
C GLU A 201 18.09 -31.93 -6.11
N THR A 202 18.50 -30.94 -5.31
CA THR A 202 19.00 -31.17 -3.95
C THR A 202 17.92 -31.80 -3.06
N ILE A 203 16.69 -31.32 -3.13
CA ILE A 203 15.54 -31.88 -2.39
C ILE A 203 15.27 -33.32 -2.84
N GLU A 204 15.31 -33.60 -4.14
CA GLU A 204 15.08 -34.96 -4.66
C GLU A 204 16.16 -35.93 -4.14
N ASN A 205 17.43 -35.52 -4.16
CA ASN A 205 18.55 -36.31 -3.65
C ASN A 205 18.43 -36.58 -2.14
N LEU A 206 18.09 -35.56 -1.35
CA LEU A 206 17.83 -35.73 0.09
C LEU A 206 16.63 -36.63 0.37
N THR A 207 15.60 -36.58 -0.47
CA THR A 207 14.42 -37.44 -0.35
C THR A 207 14.76 -38.90 -0.62
N LYS A 208 15.60 -39.18 -1.63
CA LYS A 208 16.12 -40.53 -1.90
C LYS A 208 16.95 -41.06 -0.73
N GLN A 209 17.90 -40.26 -0.23
CA GLN A 209 18.71 -40.63 0.93
C GLN A 209 17.86 -40.90 2.17
N LYS A 210 16.85 -40.06 2.42
CA LYS A 210 15.91 -40.26 3.53
C LYS A 210 15.21 -41.62 3.44
N PHE A 211 14.69 -41.97 2.27
CA PHE A 211 14.02 -43.26 2.07
C PHE A 211 14.96 -44.45 2.33
N GLU A 212 16.22 -44.32 1.89
CA GLU A 212 17.23 -45.36 2.08
C GLU A 212 17.63 -45.52 3.56
N TYR A 213 17.77 -44.41 4.29
CA TYR A 213 17.99 -44.45 5.74
C TYR A 213 16.78 -44.98 6.52
N GLU A 214 15.55 -44.63 6.13
CA GLU A 214 14.33 -45.19 6.73
C GLU A 214 14.24 -46.71 6.54
N ALA A 215 14.64 -47.22 5.37
CA ALA A 215 14.72 -48.66 5.11
C ALA A 215 15.78 -49.34 5.98
N GLN A 216 16.98 -48.76 6.11
CA GLN A 216 18.05 -49.29 6.97
C GLN A 216 17.64 -49.31 8.45
N ILE A 217 16.98 -48.27 8.93
CA ILE A 217 16.45 -48.23 10.31
C ILE A 217 15.48 -49.39 10.53
N LYS A 218 14.54 -49.60 9.61
CA LYS A 218 13.54 -50.67 9.72
C LYS A 218 14.15 -52.07 9.70
N GLU A 219 15.20 -52.29 8.90
CA GLU A 219 15.96 -53.55 8.89
C GLU A 219 16.68 -53.77 10.22
N MET A 220 17.35 -52.74 10.74
CA MET A 220 18.05 -52.80 12.02
C MET A 220 17.09 -53.03 13.20
N GLU A 221 15.91 -52.40 13.18
CA GLU A 221 14.84 -52.65 14.16
C GLU A 221 14.37 -54.12 14.11
N SER A 222 14.16 -54.69 12.92
CA SER A 222 13.77 -56.09 12.77
C SER A 222 14.85 -57.06 13.28
N ARG A 223 16.13 -56.79 12.97
CA ARG A 223 17.25 -57.61 13.47
C ARG A 223 17.39 -57.51 14.98
N MET A 224 17.21 -56.32 15.55
CA MET A 224 17.25 -56.11 16.99
C MET A 224 16.14 -56.90 17.69
N ALA A 225 14.91 -56.89 17.15
CA ALA A 225 13.80 -57.67 17.69
C ALA A 225 14.04 -59.19 17.63
N GLU A 226 14.69 -59.70 16.58
CA GLU A 226 15.07 -61.10 16.46
C GLU A 226 16.13 -61.49 17.51
N GLU A 227 17.17 -60.68 17.69
CA GLU A 227 18.21 -60.90 18.70
C GLU A 227 17.67 -60.80 20.14
N GLU A 228 16.75 -59.87 20.41
CA GLU A 228 16.04 -59.80 21.70
C GLU A 228 15.22 -61.07 21.97
N GLY A 229 14.54 -61.59 20.94
CA GLY A 229 13.83 -62.88 21.01
C GLY A 229 14.77 -64.05 21.31
N ASN A 230 15.90 -64.13 20.60
CA ASN A 230 16.92 -65.16 20.82
C ASN A 230 17.53 -65.08 22.22
N ALA A 231 17.87 -63.87 22.69
CA ALA A 231 18.37 -63.65 24.05
C ALA A 231 17.34 -64.07 25.11
N GLY A 232 16.05 -63.80 24.88
CA GLY A 232 14.95 -64.28 25.71
C GLY A 232 14.87 -65.81 25.79
N GLN A 233 14.97 -66.49 24.65
CA GLN A 233 15.00 -67.96 24.58
C GLN A 233 16.21 -68.57 25.29
N LEU A 234 17.40 -68.02 25.04
CA LEU A 234 18.65 -68.42 25.71
C LEU A 234 18.57 -68.24 27.22
N SER A 235 17.99 -67.14 27.69
CA SER A 235 17.77 -66.88 29.11
C SER A 235 16.83 -67.91 29.74
N ALA A 236 15.73 -68.25 29.05
CA ALA A 236 14.80 -69.29 29.51
C ALA A 236 15.46 -70.67 29.55
N GLN A 237 16.19 -71.06 28.50
CA GLN A 237 16.95 -72.32 28.47
C GLN A 237 18.02 -72.38 29.56
N LYS A 238 18.70 -71.27 29.83
CA LYS A 238 19.67 -71.16 30.92
C LYS A 238 19.01 -71.42 32.27
N GLN A 239 17.86 -70.79 32.55
CA GLN A 239 17.12 -71.02 33.81
C GLN A 239 16.66 -72.47 33.96
N GLU A 240 16.18 -73.09 32.88
CA GLU A 240 15.79 -74.51 32.85
C GLU A 240 16.98 -75.42 33.19
N LEU A 241 18.13 -75.22 32.53
CA LEU A 241 19.36 -75.99 32.78
C LEU A 241 19.92 -75.74 34.18
N GLU A 242 19.88 -74.51 34.69
CA GLU A 242 20.28 -74.19 36.06
C GLU A 242 19.37 -74.90 37.08
N ALA A 243 18.05 -74.95 36.83
CA ALA A 243 17.10 -75.69 37.67
C ALA A 243 17.34 -77.21 37.62
N GLN A 244 17.63 -77.77 36.44
CA GLN A 244 17.99 -79.18 36.29
C GLN A 244 19.31 -79.51 36.99
N ALA A 245 20.32 -78.65 36.84
CA ALA A 245 21.61 -78.81 37.52
C ALA A 245 21.46 -78.73 39.05
N ALA A 246 20.61 -77.83 39.56
CA ALA A 246 20.29 -77.75 40.98
C ALA A 246 19.63 -79.05 41.49
N LYS A 247 18.64 -79.59 40.77
CA LYS A 247 18.01 -80.89 41.09
C LYS A 247 19.02 -82.05 41.08
N LEU A 248 19.91 -82.10 40.09
CA LEU A 248 20.92 -83.15 40.03
C LEU A 248 21.91 -83.06 41.20
N LYS A 249 22.32 -81.83 41.59
CA LYS A 249 23.14 -81.64 42.79
C LYS A 249 22.42 -82.10 44.06
N GLU A 250 21.14 -81.80 44.20
CA GLU A 250 20.32 -82.25 45.33
C GLU A 250 20.21 -83.79 45.36
N ASN A 251 19.97 -84.42 44.21
CA ASN A 251 19.93 -85.88 44.08
C ASN A 251 21.27 -86.53 44.42
N ILE A 252 22.38 -85.97 43.96
CA ILE A 252 23.73 -86.46 44.29
C ILE A 252 23.97 -86.36 45.79
N ALA A 253 23.68 -85.22 46.42
CA ALA A 253 23.81 -85.06 47.86
C ALA A 253 22.95 -86.07 48.63
N GLY A 254 21.70 -86.30 48.20
CA GLY A 254 20.83 -87.31 48.80
C GLY A 254 21.34 -88.75 48.63
N LEU A 255 21.92 -89.08 47.47
CA LEU A 255 22.55 -90.38 47.21
C LEU A 255 23.84 -90.57 48.01
N GLU A 256 24.66 -89.53 48.17
CA GLU A 256 25.85 -89.54 49.02
C GLU A 256 25.48 -89.76 50.50
N ASP A 257 24.43 -89.11 50.99
CA ASP A 257 23.92 -89.34 52.35
C ASP A 257 23.35 -90.75 52.51
N SER A 258 22.69 -91.28 51.47
CA SER A 258 22.20 -92.67 51.46
C SER A 258 23.33 -93.69 51.40
N LEU A 259 24.40 -93.41 50.64
CA LEU A 259 25.62 -94.23 50.57
C LEU A 259 26.33 -94.24 51.93
N LYS A 260 26.49 -93.07 52.56
CA LYS A 260 27.06 -92.97 53.93
C LYS A 260 26.23 -93.76 54.94
N LYS A 261 24.90 -93.73 54.86
CA LYS A 261 24.03 -94.59 55.68
C LYS A 261 24.24 -96.08 55.39
N ALA A 262 24.27 -96.48 54.11
CA ALA A 262 24.47 -97.87 53.73
C ALA A 262 25.88 -98.40 54.10
N GLU A 263 26.92 -97.58 54.02
CA GLU A 263 28.27 -97.91 54.47
C GLU A 263 28.36 -98.01 56.00
N HIS A 264 27.62 -97.17 56.73
CA HIS A 264 27.48 -97.27 58.18
C HIS A 264 26.74 -98.55 58.59
N ASP A 265 25.64 -98.89 57.90
CA ASP A 265 24.87 -100.12 58.13
C ASP A 265 25.64 -101.39 57.75
N ARG A 266 26.67 -101.30 56.87
CA ARG A 266 27.55 -102.42 56.50
C ARG A 266 28.72 -102.64 57.45
N GLN A 267 28.94 -101.72 58.38
CA GLN A 267 29.98 -101.78 59.42
C GLN A 267 29.44 -102.17 60.81
N VAL A 268 28.14 -102.46 60.91
CA VAL A 268 27.46 -103.01 62.10
C VAL A 268 27.09 -104.47 61.85
#